data_AF-U3TF98-F1
#
_entry.id   AF-U3TF98-F1
#
_cell.length_a   1.000
_cell.length_b   1.000
_cell.length_c   1.000
_cell.angle_alpha   90.00
_cell.angle_beta   90.00
_cell.angle_gamma   90.00
#
_symmetry.space_group_name_H-M   'P 1'
#
loop_
_entity.id
_entity.type
_entity.pdbx_description
1 polymer ?
#
loop_
_entity_poly.entity_id
_entity_poly.type
_entity_poly.pdbx_seq_one_letter_code
_entity_poly.pdbx_strand_id
1 'polypeptide(L)' 'MSKVIRVKYENGVLKPLEPLDLEEGEVLLVSIKKPVRKLFGILKRRNPRVKPEDVERVIEEAEIEGPL' A
#
# COMPACT_ATOMS: atom_id res chain seq x y z
N MET A 1 -3.32 5.79 15.91
CA MET A 1 -3.54 4.51 15.20
C MET A 1 -3.58 4.79 13.72
N SER A 2 -2.86 4.02 12.90
CA SER A 2 -2.96 4.11 11.43
C SER A 2 -4.11 3.24 10.95
N LYS A 3 -5.03 3.79 10.15
CA LYS A 3 -6.12 3.05 9.49
C LYS A 3 -5.83 3.03 8.00
N VAL A 4 -5.80 1.84 7.40
CA VAL A 4 -5.66 1.70 5.95
C VAL A 4 -7.02 1.96 5.32
N ILE A 5 -7.09 3.00 4.48
CA ILE A 5 -8.31 3.37 3.77
C ILE A 5 -8.17 2.89 2.32
N ARG A 6 -9.12 2.06 1.88
CA ARG A 6 -9.18 1.64 0.47
C ARG A 6 -9.87 2.73 -0.34
N VAL A 7 -9.20 3.17 -1.40
CA VAL A 7 -9.68 4.22 -2.29
C VAL A 7 -9.64 3.77 -3.74
N LYS A 8 -10.52 4.33 -4.56
CA LYS A 8 -10.47 4.26 -6.01
C LYS A 8 -10.05 5.62 -6.54
N TYR A 9 -9.06 5.62 -7.45
CA TYR A 9 -8.64 6.84 -8.13
C TYR A 9 -9.48 7.03 -9.39
N GLU A 10 -10.26 8.10 -9.46
CA GLU A 10 -11.09 8.45 -10.61
C GLU A 10 -10.99 9.95 -10.90
N ASN A 11 -10.68 10.31 -12.15
CA ASN A 11 -10.66 11.69 -12.63
C ASN A 11 -9.82 12.66 -11.77
N GLY A 12 -8.67 12.20 -11.23
CA GLY A 12 -7.81 13.05 -10.39
C GLY A 12 -8.12 13.00 -8.90
N VAL A 13 -9.13 12.24 -8.47
CA VAL A 13 -9.63 12.25 -7.09
C VAL A 13 -9.52 10.87 -6.45
N LEU A 14 -9.02 10.81 -5.21
CA LEU A 14 -9.04 9.61 -4.36
C LEU A 14 -10.42 9.49 -3.70
N LYS A 15 -11.21 8.50 -4.11
CA LYS A 15 -12.56 8.24 -3.58
C LYS A 15 -12.53 7.05 -2.63
N PRO A 16 -12.84 7.23 -1.33
CA PRO A 16 -13.01 6.12 -0.40
C PRO A 16 -14.04 5.11 -0.89
N LEU A 17 -13.79 3.83 -0.67
CA LEU A 17 -14.78 2.77 -0.94
C LEU A 17 -15.88 2.72 0.14
N GLU A 18 -15.60 3.27 1.32
CA GLU A 18 -16.48 3.33 2.48
C GLU A 18 -16.47 4.76 3.06
N PRO A 19 -17.56 5.22 3.70
CA PRO A 19 -17.58 6.51 4.38
C PRO A 19 -16.49 6.65 5.43
N LEU A 20 -15.92 7.85 5.53
CA LEU A 20 -14.93 8.21 6.52
C LEU A 20 -15.54 9.22 7.49
N ASP A 21 -15.26 9.03 8.77
CA ASP A 21 -15.62 9.97 9.83
C ASP A 21 -14.42 10.90 10.06
N LEU A 22 -14.36 11.95 9.26
CA LEU A 22 -13.28 12.95 9.23
C LEU A 22 -13.88 14.34 9.25
N GLU A 23 -13.17 15.31 9.81
CA GLU A 23 -13.64 16.68 9.85
C GLU A 23 -13.42 17.39 8.50
N GLU A 24 -14.36 18.25 8.11
CA GLU A 24 -14.23 19.02 6.89
C GLU A 24 -13.06 20.02 7.01
N GLY A 25 -12.15 20.00 6.03
CA GLY A 25 -10.92 20.80 6.05
C GLY A 25 -9.74 20.14 6.77
N GLU A 26 -9.90 18.93 7.31
CA GLU A 26 -8.80 18.16 7.90
C GLU A 26 -7.74 17.80 6.84
N VAL A 27 -6.48 18.08 7.14
CA VAL A 27 -5.35 17.77 6.25
C VAL A 27 -4.77 16.41 6.64
N LEU A 28 -4.86 15.45 5.72
CA LEU A 28 -4.36 14.09 5.91
C LEU A 28 -3.08 13.82 5.11
N LEU A 29 -2.20 13.00 5.68
CA LEU A 29 -1.06 12.42 4.96
C LEU A 29 -1.50 11.15 4.23
N VAL A 30 -1.20 11.08 2.94
CA VAL A 30 -1.51 9.92 2.09
C VAL A 30 -0.22 9.23 1.66
N SER A 31 -0.13 7.92 1.89
CA SER A 31 0.94 7.09 1.34
C SER A 31 0.39 6.25 0.19
N ILE A 32 1.00 6.37 -1.00
CA ILE A 32 0.60 5.62 -2.20
C ILE A 32 1.58 4.49 -2.42
N LYS A 33 1.16 3.26 -2.10
CA LYS A 33 1.94 2.05 -2.39
C LYS A 33 1.69 1.62 -3.83
N LYS A 34 2.74 1.59 -4.66
CA LYS A 34 2.66 1.02 -6.01
C LYS A 34 2.97 -0.47 -5.95
N PRO A 35 2.19 -1.33 -6.63
CA PRO A 35 2.45 -2.76 -6.61
C PRO A 35 3.81 -3.07 -7.20
N VAL A 36 4.65 -3.78 -6.44
CA VAL A 36 6.03 -4.08 -6.82
C VAL A 36 6.10 -5.36 -7.68
N ARG A 37 5.18 -5.47 -8.65
CA ARG A 37 5.07 -6.62 -9.58
C ARG A 37 6.40 -6.97 -10.24
N LYS A 38 7.26 -5.97 -10.48
CA LYS A 38 8.61 -6.18 -11.02
C LYS A 38 9.52 -6.97 -10.05
N LEU A 39 9.46 -6.72 -8.74
CA LEU A 39 10.26 -7.43 -7.73
C LEU A 39 9.84 -8.89 -7.64
N PHE A 40 8.53 -9.16 -7.65
CA PHE A 40 8.01 -10.53 -7.58
C PHE A 40 8.56 -11.42 -8.71
N GLY A 41 8.63 -10.91 -9.95
CA GLY A 41 9.20 -11.66 -11.07
C GLY A 41 10.71 -11.95 -10.95
N ILE A 42 11.44 -11.15 -10.17
CA ILE A 42 12.86 -11.38 -9.86
C ILE A 42 12.98 -12.42 -8.74
N LEU A 43 12.18 -12.29 -7.68
CA LEU A 43 12.22 -13.20 -6.53
C LEU A 43 11.74 -14.60 -6.90
N LYS A 44 10.68 -14.72 -7.70
CA LYS A 44 10.16 -16.02 -8.16
C LYS A 44 11.18 -16.81 -9.00
N ARG A 45 12.06 -16.11 -9.74
CA ARG A 45 13.16 -16.76 -10.48
C ARG A 45 14.23 -17.37 -9.56
N ARG A 46 14.47 -16.76 -8.40
CA ARG A 46 15.45 -17.24 -7.40
C ARG A 46 14.85 -18.25 -6.43
N ASN A 47 13.59 -18.09 -6.06
CA ASN A 47 12.85 -19.00 -5.20
C ASN A 47 11.44 -19.22 -5.77
N PRO A 48 11.21 -20.34 -6.47
CA PRO A 48 9.92 -20.64 -7.10
C PRO A 48 8.74 -20.73 -6.13
N ARG A 49 9.01 -20.92 -4.83
CA ARG A 49 7.99 -21.05 -3.78
C ARG A 49 7.49 -19.71 -3.25
N VAL A 50 8.14 -18.60 -3.60
CA VAL A 50 7.73 -17.27 -3.15
C VAL A 50 6.36 -16.94 -3.73
N LYS A 51 5.43 -16.51 -2.88
CA LYS A 51 4.11 -16.04 -3.29
C LYS A 51 4.06 -14.52 -3.32
N PRO A 52 3.13 -13.91 -4.09
CA PRO A 52 3.00 -12.45 -4.12
C PRO A 52 2.82 -11.85 -2.73
N GLU A 53 2.07 -12.54 -1.87
CA GLU A 53 1.73 -12.09 -0.52
C GLU A 53 2.97 -12.04 0.39
N ASP A 54 3.95 -12.93 0.18
CA ASP A 54 5.22 -12.91 0.93
C ASP A 54 6.05 -11.66 0.62
N VAL A 55 6.01 -11.20 -0.64
CA VAL A 55 6.75 -10.00 -1.08
C VAL A 55 6.07 -8.75 -0.54
N GLU A 56 4.74 -8.73 -0.58
CA GLU A 56 3.93 -7.62 -0.07
C GLU A 56 4.13 -7.46 1.44
N ARG A 57 4.12 -8.56 2.21
CA ARG A 57 4.39 -8.53 3.66
C ARG A 57 5.76 -7.94 3.99
N VAL A 58 6.82 -8.34 3.29
CA VAL A 58 8.18 -7.81 3.54
C VAL A 58 8.29 -6.32 3.25
N ILE A 59 7.60 -5.84 2.20
CA ILE A 59 7.57 -4.40 1.89
C ILE A 59 6.79 -3.64 2.96
N GLU A 60 5.65 -4.19 3.40
CA GLU A 60 4.86 -3.61 4.48
C GLU A 60 5.66 -3.53 5.77
N GLU A 61 6.37 -4.60 6.16
CA GLU A 61 7.25 -4.63 7.32
C GLU A 61 8.35 -3.55 7.22
N ALA A 62 9.02 -3.43 6.08
CA ALA A 62 10.07 -2.42 5.85
C ALA A 62 9.55 -0.97 5.87
N GLU A 63 8.32 -0.73 5.39
CA GLU A 63 7.70 0.60 5.43
C GLU A 63 7.16 0.96 6.83
N ILE A 64 6.83 -0.03 7.66
CA ILE A 64 6.38 0.16 9.06
C ILE A 64 7.56 0.50 9.97
N GLU A 65 8.73 -0.10 9.76
CA GLU A 65 9.93 0.19 10.57
C GLU A 65 10.59 1.53 10.23
N GLY A 66 10.24 2.15 9.10
CA GLY A 66 10.80 3.42 8.63
C GLY A 66 12.25 3.28 8.16
N PRO A 67 12.74 4.17 7.27
CA PRO A 67 14.16 4.24 7.00
C PRO A 67 14.87 4.72 8.28
N LEU A 68 15.78 3.87 8.80
CA LEU A 68 16.77 4.24 9.82
C LEU A 68 17.53 5.51 9.43
#